data_AF-A0A239LD84-F1
#
_entry.id   AF-A0A239LD84-F1
#
_cell.length_a   1.000
_cell.length_b   1.000
_cell.length_c   1.000
_cell.angle_alpha   90.00
_cell.angle_beta   90.00
_cell.angle_gamma   90.00
#
_symmetry.space_group_name_H-M   'P 1'
#
loop_
_entity.id
_entity.type
_entity.pdbx_description
1 polymer ?
#
loop_
_entity_poly.entity_id
_entity_poly.type
_entity_poly.pdbx_seq_one_letter_code
_entity_poly.pdbx_strand_id
1 'polypeptide(L)' 'MVADAYLFTVLGWMPGFSIDLNRWPNTEAYTQLVANRPSVASAHAREAEIPPVE' A
#
# COMPACT_ATOMS: atom_id res chain seq x y z
N MET A 1 -4.16 -12.28 -5.15
CA MET A 1 -3.41 -13.46 -4.67
C MET A 1 -2.54 -13.08 -3.47
N VAL A 2 -1.94 -14.03 -2.73
CA VAL A 2 -1.07 -13.71 -1.57
C VAL A 2 0.08 -12.77 -1.94
N ALA A 3 0.70 -12.99 -3.11
CA ALA A 3 1.77 -12.13 -3.62
C ALA A 3 1.32 -10.66 -3.78
N ASP A 4 0.04 -10.41 -4.10
CA ASP A 4 -0.44 -9.04 -4.26
C ASP A 4 -0.44 -8.27 -2.94
N ALA A 5 -0.84 -8.95 -1.85
CA ALA A 5 -0.87 -8.32 -0.54
C ALA A 5 0.54 -7.90 -0.10
N TYR A 6 1.52 -8.79 -0.26
CA TYR A 6 2.91 -8.48 0.05
C TYR A 6 3.48 -7.36 -0.81
N LEU A 7 3.27 -7.42 -2.12
CA LEU A 7 3.79 -6.41 -3.04
C LEU A 7 3.20 -5.04 -2.73
N PHE A 8 1.88 -4.95 -2.54
CA PHE A 8 1.21 -3.69 -2.18
C PHE A 8 1.78 -3.08 -0.90
N THR A 9 1.97 -3.88 0.16
CA THR A 9 2.53 -3.40 1.43
C THR A 9 3.96 -2.91 1.27
N VAL A 10 4.83 -3.66 0.59
CA VAL A 10 6.24 -3.27 0.38
C VAL A 10 6.33 -1.98 -0.43
N LEU A 11 5.52 -1.85 -1.49
CA LEU A 11 5.46 -0.62 -2.29
C LEU A 11 4.97 0.58 -1.48
N GLY A 12 4.08 0.36 -0.51
CA GLY A 12 3.62 1.40 0.42
C GLY A 12 4.73 2.00 1.30
N TRP A 13 5.84 1.28 1.52
CA TRP A 13 6.98 1.80 2.31
C TRP A 13 7.97 2.64 1.50
N MET A 14 7.92 2.56 0.16
CA MET A 14 8.88 3.21 -0.74
C MET A 14 9.01 4.73 -0.55
N PRO A 15 7.92 5.50 -0.26
CA PRO A 15 8.04 6.91 0.05
C PRO A 15 8.94 7.19 1.27
N GLY A 16 8.92 6.32 2.28
CA GLY A 16 9.79 6.43 3.47
C GLY A 16 11.29 6.26 3.17
N PHE A 17 11.61 5.64 2.03
CA PHE A 17 12.98 5.47 1.54
C PHE A 17 13.35 6.44 0.41
N SER A 18 12.51 7.44 0.12
CA SER A 18 12.70 8.36 -1.01
C SER A 18 12.78 7.66 -2.38
N ILE A 19 12.09 6.51 -2.53
CA ILE A 19 12.00 5.78 -3.79
C ILE A 19 10.72 6.20 -4.52
N ASP A 20 10.88 6.88 -5.66
CA ASP A 20 9.76 7.28 -6.51
C ASP A 20 9.31 6.12 -7.42
N LEU A 21 8.05 5.69 -7.24
CA LEU A 21 7.43 4.64 -8.04
C LEU A 21 7.03 5.09 -9.44
N ASN A 22 6.96 6.40 -9.72
CA ASN A 22 6.61 6.95 -11.04
C ASN A 22 7.59 6.52 -12.14
N ARG A 23 8.80 6.08 -11.77
CA ARG A 23 9.75 5.46 -12.70
C ARG A 23 9.23 4.15 -13.31
N TRP A 24 8.25 3.51 -12.68
CA TRP A 24 7.64 2.25 -13.12
C TRP A 24 6.11 2.39 -13.18
N PRO A 25 5.54 2.87 -14.30
CA PRO A 25 4.12 3.20 -14.39
C PRO A 25 3.19 2.01 -14.15
N ASN A 26 3.62 0.79 -14.49
CA ASN A 26 2.84 -0.42 -14.21
C ASN A 26 2.76 -0.72 -12.70
N THR A 27 3.82 -0.40 -11.95
CA THR A 27 3.87 -0.56 -10.49
C THR A 27 2.98 0.46 -9.79
N GLU A 28 2.98 1.69 -10.28
CA GLU A 28 2.08 2.75 -9.80
C GLU A 28 0.61 2.38 -10.07
N ALA A 29 0.28 2.02 -11.31
CA ALA A 29 -1.07 1.60 -11.69
C ALA A 29 -1.55 0.39 -10.88
N TYR A 30 -0.66 -0.58 -10.66
CA TYR A 30 -0.94 -1.73 -9.79
C TYR A 30 -1.30 -1.30 -8.36
N THR A 31 -0.50 -0.40 -7.77
CA THR A 31 -0.74 0.10 -6.41
C THR A 31 -2.10 0.79 -6.32
N GLN A 32 -2.44 1.62 -7.30
CA GLN A 32 -3.75 2.29 -7.38
C GLN A 32 -4.91 1.29 -7.51
N LEU A 33 -4.76 0.25 -8.32
CA LEU A 33 -5.76 -0.81 -8.48
C LEU A 33 -6.01 -1.57 -7.17
N VAL A 34 -4.96 -1.90 -6.42
CA VAL A 34 -5.09 -2.61 -5.15
C VAL A 34 -5.64 -1.70 -4.06
N ALA A 35 -5.21 -0.44 -4.00
CA ALA A 35 -5.72 0.55 -3.05
C ALA A 35 -7.24 0.78 -3.17
N ASN A 36 -7.79 0.70 -4.39
CA ASN A 36 -9.23 0.86 -4.64
C ASN A 36 -10.09 -0.35 -4.21
N ARG A 37 -9.50 -1.43 -3.70
CA ARG A 37 -10.27 -2.60 -3.23
C ARG A 37 -10.95 -2.30 -1.89
N PRO A 38 -12.25 -2.64 -1.72
CA PRO A 38 -12.95 -2.42 -0.45
C PRO A 38 -12.27 -3.07 0.76
N SER A 39 -11.65 -4.24 0.58
CA SER A 39 -10.92 -4.92 1.65
C SER A 39 -9.68 -4.15 2.12
N VAL A 40 -9.01 -3.43 1.21
CA VAL A 40 -7.82 -2.63 1.52
C VAL A 40 -8.22 -1.34 2.24
N ALA A 41 -9.26 -0.67 1.76
CA ALA A 41 -9.83 0.49 2.46
C ALA A 41 -10.27 0.15 3.90
N SER A 42 -10.97 -0.98 4.09
CA SER A 42 -11.36 -1.45 5.42
C SER A 42 -10.17 -1.77 6.31
N ALA A 43 -9.09 -2.33 5.75
CA ALA A 43 -7.87 -2.61 6.50
C ALA A 43 -7.18 -1.32 6.96
N HIS A 44 -7.04 -0.32 6.10
CA HIS A 44 -6.46 0.98 6.47
C HIS A 44 -7.30 1.73 7.50
N ALA A 45 -8.64 1.67 7.40
CA ALA A 45 -9.52 2.24 8.41
C ALA A 45 -9.28 1.61 9.79
N ARG A 46 -9.14 0.28 9.83
CA ARG A 46 -8.81 -0.47 11.06
C ARG A 46 -7.42 -0.14 11.60
N GLU A 47 -6.42 0.01 10.73
CA GLU A 47 -5.06 0.43 11.14
C GLU A 47 -5.07 1.82 11.78
N ALA A 48 -5.86 2.76 11.24
CA ALA A 48 -5.97 4.12 11.77
C ALA A 48 -6.64 4.20 13.16
N GLU A 49 -7.42 3.18 13.55
CA GLU A 49 -8.02 3.06 14.88
C GLU A 49 -7.02 2.58 15.94
N ILE A 50 -5.88 2.02 15.53
CA ILE A 50 -4.85 1.51 16.45
C ILE A 50 -3.99 2.69 16.91
N PRO A 51 -3.97 3.02 18.21
CA PRO A 51 -3.13 4.10 18.72
C PRO A 51 -1.64 3.76 18.52
N PRO A 52 -0.78 4.77 18.33
CA PRO A 52 0.66 4.56 18.32
C PRO A 52 1.10 3.87 19.62
N VAL A 53 2.04 2.93 19.51
CA VAL A 53 2.69 2.36 20.69
C VAL A 53 3.70 3.40 21.20
N GLU A 54 3.59 3.79 22.47
CA GLU A 54 4.57 4.63 23.18
C GLU A 54 5.94 3.95 23.31
#